data_AF-A0A5F8H2X3-F1
#
_entry.id   AF-A0A5F8H2X3-F1
#
_cell.length_a   1.000
_cell.length_b   1.000
_cell.length_c   1.000
_cell.angle_alpha   90.00
_cell.angle_beta   90.00
_cell.angle_gamma   90.00
#
_symmetry.space_group_name_H-M   'P 1'
#
loop_
_entity.id
_entity.type
_entity.pdbx_description
1 polymer ?
#
loop_
_entity_poly.entity_id
_entity_poly.type
_entity_poly.pdbx_seq_one_letter_code
_entity_poly.pdbx_strand_id
1 'polypeptide(L)' 'FFALANPISTSLLFFSLQKTKRDVNNFDQDFTREEPVLTLVDEAIVKQINQEEFKGFSYFGDELLP' A
#
# COMPACT_ATOMS: atom_id res chain seq x y z
N PHE A 1 17.36 3.74 2.66
CA PHE A 1 17.30 4.96 1.84
C PHE A 1 18.15 6.05 2.50
N PHE A 2 19.41 6.17 2.08
CA PHE A 2 20.37 7.10 2.66
C PHE A 2 20.06 8.53 2.17
N ALA A 3 19.63 9.41 3.07
CA ALA A 3 19.78 10.84 2.87
C ALA A 3 21.25 11.19 3.14
N LEU A 4 21.92 11.85 2.18
CA LEU A 4 23.22 12.47 2.43
C LEU A 4 23.01 13.61 3.44
N ALA A 5 23.34 13.33 4.71
CA ALA A 5 23.36 14.34 5.75
C ALA A 5 24.51 15.32 5.48
N ASN A 6 24.16 16.57 5.23
CA ASN A 6 25.10 17.68 5.10
C ASN A 6 25.50 18.13 6.54
N PRO A 7 26.79 18.17 6.91
CA PRO A 7 27.22 18.19 8.32
C PRO A 7 26.99 19.51 9.10
N ILE A 8 26.26 20.49 8.56
CA ILE A 8 26.17 21.85 9.15
C ILE A 8 24.77 22.19 9.72
N SER A 9 23.72 21.41 9.48
CA SER A 9 22.38 21.68 10.04
C SER A 9 21.89 20.54 10.93
N THR A 10 21.78 20.81 12.24
CA THR A 10 21.22 19.88 13.24
C THR A 10 19.70 19.71 13.14
N SER A 11 19.04 20.37 12.17
CA SER A 11 17.66 20.09 11.81
C SER A 11 17.64 19.46 10.41
N LEU A 12 17.82 18.14 10.37
CA LEU A 12 17.46 17.35 9.19
C LEU A 12 15.94 17.28 9.14
N LEU A 13 15.32 18.22 8.45
CA LEU A 13 13.91 18.11 8.09
C LEU A 13 13.73 16.85 7.24
N PHE A 14 13.21 15.80 7.87
CA PHE A 14 12.93 14.53 7.22
C PHE A 14 11.59 14.63 6.48
N PHE A 15 11.66 15.02 5.21
CA PHE A 15 10.50 15.01 4.32
C PHE A 15 10.54 13.79 3.41
N SER A 16 9.40 13.10 3.28
CA SER A 16 9.23 12.07 2.25
C SER A 16 9.37 12.69 0.86
N LEU A 17 10.31 12.20 0.07
CA LEU A 17 10.51 12.66 -1.31
C LEU A 17 9.62 11.85 -2.24
N GLN A 18 8.46 12.42 -2.61
CA GLN A 18 7.53 11.85 -3.58
C GLN A 18 7.44 12.77 -4.80
N LYS A 19 7.82 12.28 -5.98
CA LYS A 19 7.87 13.07 -7.23
C LYS A 19 6.54 13.13 -7.96
N THR A 20 5.73 12.08 -7.86
CA THR A 20 4.43 11.98 -8.54
C THR A 20 3.40 11.25 -7.67
N LYS A 21 2.13 11.30 -8.07
CA LYS A 21 1.06 10.54 -7.39
C LYS A 21 1.26 9.02 -7.41
N ARG A 22 2.08 8.48 -8.33
CA ARG A 22 2.36 7.04 -8.49
C ARG A 22 3.79 6.68 -8.12
N ASP A 23 4.51 7.59 -7.47
CA ASP A 23 5.91 7.35 -7.09
C ASP A 23 5.98 6.35 -5.94
N VAL A 24 6.78 5.30 -6.13
CA VAL A 24 6.95 4.18 -5.20
C VAL A 24 8.37 4.10 -4.62
N ASN A 25 9.19 5.15 -4.79
CA ASN A 25 10.59 5.15 -4.38
C ASN A 25 10.81 4.97 -2.87
N ASN A 26 9.80 5.12 -2.02
CA ASN A 26 9.91 4.88 -0.58
C ASN A 26 9.48 3.46 -0.16
N PHE A 27 9.10 2.60 -1.12
CA PHE A 27 8.72 1.21 -0.92
C PHE A 27 9.85 0.28 -1.37
N ASP A 28 9.80 -0.99 -0.93
CA ASP A 28 10.77 -1.99 -1.37
C ASP A 28 10.65 -2.22 -2.88
N GLN A 29 11.79 -2.35 -3.55
CA GLN A 29 11.83 -2.57 -5.00
C GLN A 29 11.40 -3.98 -5.37
N ASP A 30 11.51 -4.94 -4.46
CA ASP A 30 11.09 -6.31 -4.72
C ASP A 30 9.58 -6.37 -4.98
N PHE A 31 8.77 -5.68 -4.15
CA PHE A 31 7.30 -5.64 -4.35
C PHE A 31 6.86 -4.74 -5.51
N THR A 32 7.57 -3.64 -5.78
CA THR A 32 7.11 -2.64 -6.77
C THR A 32 7.47 -3.01 -8.21
N ARG A 33 8.36 -3.99 -8.40
CA ARG A 33 8.73 -4.54 -9.72
C ARG A 33 7.87 -5.73 -10.13
N GLU A 34 7.22 -6.41 -9.18
CA GLU A 34 6.29 -7.49 -9.47
C GLU A 34 5.08 -6.98 -10.27
N GLU A 35 4.53 -7.84 -11.11
CA GLU A 35 3.30 -7.52 -11.83
C GLU A 35 2.13 -7.48 -10.84
N PRO A 36 1.27 -6.44 -10.85
CA PRO A 36 0.18 -6.29 -9.88
C PRO A 36 -1.02 -7.19 -10.24
N VAL A 37 -0.80 -8.50 -10.24
CA VAL A 37 -1.81 -9.52 -10.54
C VAL A 37 -2.31 -10.18 -9.27
N LEU A 38 -3.59 -10.59 -9.28
CA LEU A 38 -4.14 -11.43 -8.23
C LEU A 38 -3.78 -12.88 -8.51
N THR A 39 -3.24 -13.57 -7.51
CA THR A 39 -3.04 -15.03 -7.57
C THR A 39 -4.37 -15.72 -7.82
N LEU A 40 -4.40 -16.65 -8.77
CA LEU A 40 -5.59 -17.46 -9.06
C LEU A 40 -5.98 -18.29 -7.82
N VAL A 41 -7.29 -18.38 -7.57
CA VAL A 41 -7.84 -19.13 -6.43
C VAL A 41 -8.64 -20.33 -6.93
N ASP A 42 -8.54 -21.45 -6.23
CA ASP A 42 -9.36 -22.64 -6.48
C ASP A 42 -10.79 -22.43 -5.98
N GLU A 43 -11.76 -22.53 -6.89
CA GLU A 43 -13.18 -22.40 -6.56
C GLU A 43 -13.67 -23.42 -5.52
N ALA A 44 -13.08 -24.63 -5.49
CA ALA A 44 -13.45 -25.64 -4.52
C ALA A 44 -13.14 -25.17 -3.09
N ILE A 45 -12.01 -24.48 -2.90
CA ILE A 45 -11.63 -23.89 -1.62
C ILE A 45 -12.62 -22.77 -1.26
N VAL A 46 -12.93 -21.87 -2.21
CA VAL A 46 -13.85 -20.75 -1.97
C VAL A 46 -15.23 -21.24 -1.52
N LYS A 47 -15.74 -22.31 -2.13
CA LYS A 47 -17.05 -22.91 -1.80
C LYS A 47 -17.10 -23.56 -0.41
N GLN A 48 -15.95 -23.89 0.19
CA GLN A 48 -15.87 -24.47 1.53
C GLN A 48 -15.79 -23.43 2.65
N ILE A 49 -15.49 -22.17 2.31
CA ILE A 49 -15.38 -21.08 3.28
C ILE A 49 -16.79 -20.62 3.71
N ASN A 50 -16.99 -20.47 5.03
CA ASN A 50 -18.23 -19.94 5.60
C ASN A 50 -18.40 -18.45 5.28
N GLN A 51 -19.23 -18.13 4.28
CA GLN A 51 -19.41 -16.75 3.82
C GLN A 51 -20.09 -15.83 4.84
N GLU A 52 -20.82 -16.38 5.82
CA GLU A 52 -21.47 -15.58 6.87
C GLU A 52 -20.47 -14.85 7.77
N GLU A 53 -19.22 -15.34 7.87
CA GLU A 53 -18.16 -14.68 8.64
C GLU A 53 -17.78 -13.30 8.06
N PHE A 54 -18.06 -13.06 6.79
CA PHE A 54 -17.78 -11.80 6.11
C PHE A 54 -19.00 -10.86 6.08
N LYS A 55 -20.10 -11.22 6.75
CA LYS A 55 -21.28 -10.35 6.82
C LYS A 55 -20.94 -9.04 7.53
N GLY A 56 -21.21 -7.92 6.86
CA GLY A 56 -20.88 -6.59 7.38
C GLY A 56 -19.45 -6.13 7.07
N PHE A 57 -18.70 -6.84 6.22
CA PHE A 57 -17.35 -6.45 5.82
C PHE A 57 -17.31 -5.14 4.99
N SER A 58 -18.35 -4.87 4.20
CA SER A 58 -18.39 -3.70 3.32
C SER A 58 -18.47 -2.39 4.11
N TYR A 59 -17.56 -1.47 3.83
CA TYR A 59 -17.47 -0.13 4.43
C TYR A 59 -17.22 0.92 3.34
N PHE A 60 -17.79 2.11 3.54
CA PHE A 60 -17.51 3.31 2.74
C PHE A 60 -17.06 4.42 3.69
N GLY A 61 -16.01 5.16 3.31
CA GLY A 61 -15.55 6.31 4.07
C GLY A 61 -16.61 7.41 4.11
N ASP A 62 -16.62 8.18 5.20
CA ASP A 62 -17.60 9.27 5.43
C ASP A 62 -17.48 10.43 4.42
N GLU A 63 -16.44 10.43 3.59
CA GLU A 63 -16.10 11.48 2.62
C GLU A 63 -16.95 11.47 1.33
N LEU A 64 -18.08 10.72 1.32
CA LEU A 64 -19.05 10.69 0.22
C LEU A 64 -20.19 11.72 0.36
N LEU A 65 -20.08 12.68 1.27
CA LEU A 65 -20.99 13.84 1.29
C LEU A 65 -20.46 14.91 0.31
N PRO A 66 -21.25 15.31 -0.70
CA PRO A 66 -20.85 16.32 -1.69
C PRO A 66 -20.61 17.71 -1.08
#